data_AF-A0A4V6KLR5-F1
#
_entry.id   AF-A0A4V6KLR5-F1
#
_cell.length_a   1.000
_cell.length_b   1.000
_cell.length_c   1.000
_cell.angle_alpha   90.00
_cell.angle_beta   90.00
_cell.angle_gamma   90.00
#
_symmetry.space_group_name_H-M   'P 1'
#
loop_
_entity.id
_entity.type
_entity.pdbx_description
1 polymer ?
#
loop_
_entity_poly.entity_id
_entity_poly.type
_entity_poly.pdbx_seq_one_letter_code
_entity_poly.pdbx_strand_id
1 'polypeptide(L)'
;MRKKTLLLCLPLLFSGTAFAENDGYQLEQVLVMSRHNLRAPLANNGSVLAQSTPKAWPQWDTPGGLLTTKGGVLEVYMGHYFNAWLKQAGILPQEGCPAADSVYVYANSLQRTVATAQFLYQRRVPWL
;
A
#
# COMPACT_ATOMS: atom_id res chain seq x y z
N MET A 1 60.17 -32.70 23.37
CA MET A 1 59.41 -32.77 22.10
C MET A 1 58.74 -31.41 21.85
N ARG A 2 59.24 -30.59 20.92
CA ARG A 2 58.67 -29.25 20.61
C ARG A 2 57.53 -29.41 19.59
N LYS A 3 56.29 -29.18 19.99
CA LYS A 3 55.13 -29.18 19.07
C LYS A 3 55.16 -27.88 18.26
N LYS A 4 55.32 -28.00 16.93
CA LYS A 4 55.17 -26.88 15.99
C LYS A 4 53.70 -26.76 15.61
N THR A 5 53.03 -25.71 16.08
CA THR A 5 51.67 -25.39 15.64
C THR A 5 51.76 -24.65 14.32
N LEU A 6 51.30 -25.29 13.24
CA LEU A 6 51.18 -24.67 11.91
C LEU A 6 49.84 -23.91 11.89
N LEU A 7 49.90 -22.57 11.84
CA LEU A 7 48.70 -21.75 11.59
C LEU A 7 48.44 -21.71 10.08
N LEU A 8 47.34 -22.30 9.65
CA LEU A 8 46.86 -22.22 8.27
C LEU A 8 45.98 -20.95 8.14
N CYS A 9 46.50 -19.88 7.54
CA CYS A 9 45.69 -18.70 7.18
C CYS A 9 44.89 -19.02 5.91
N LEU A 10 43.60 -19.27 6.08
CA LEU A 10 42.65 -19.40 4.98
C LEU A 10 42.33 -17.99 4.44
N PRO A 11 42.51 -17.70 3.13
CA PRO A 11 42.22 -16.37 2.59
C PRO A 11 40.69 -16.17 2.55
N LEU A 12 40.19 -15.23 3.36
CA LEU A 12 38.82 -14.75 3.25
C LEU A 12 38.66 -14.01 1.91
N LEU A 13 37.99 -14.67 0.97
CA LEU A 13 37.48 -14.04 -0.25
C LEU A 13 36.43 -13.00 0.16
N PHE A 14 36.81 -11.72 0.19
CA PHE A 14 35.87 -10.61 0.34
C PHE A 14 35.08 -10.47 -0.96
N SER A 15 33.89 -11.06 -1.01
CA SER A 15 32.86 -10.68 -1.98
C SER A 15 32.38 -9.27 -1.63
N GLY A 16 32.90 -8.25 -2.33
CA GLY A 16 32.40 -6.88 -2.19
C GLY A 16 30.97 -6.79 -2.69
N THR A 17 30.01 -6.67 -1.78
CA THR A 17 28.67 -6.22 -2.13
C THR A 17 28.73 -4.74 -2.45
N ALA A 18 28.42 -4.36 -3.69
CA ALA A 18 28.18 -2.96 -4.04
C ALA A 18 26.89 -2.53 -3.34
N PHE A 19 27.02 -1.81 -2.23
CA PHE A 19 25.90 -1.09 -1.63
C PHE A 19 25.69 0.16 -2.48
N ALA A 20 24.47 0.37 -2.97
CA ALA A 20 24.11 1.65 -3.58
C ALA A 20 24.30 2.75 -2.51
N GLU A 21 25.12 3.76 -2.81
CA GLU A 21 25.32 4.93 -1.96
C GLU A 21 24.04 5.78 -2.04
N ASN A 22 23.16 5.59 -1.05
CA ASN A 22 21.93 6.37 -0.90
C ASN A 22 22.15 7.59 0.01
N ASP A 23 23.39 7.83 0.45
CA ASP A 23 23.72 8.87 1.40
C ASP A 23 23.46 10.25 0.79
N GLY A 24 22.53 11.00 1.41
CA GLY A 24 22.17 12.35 1.01
C GLY A 24 20.96 12.48 0.09
N TYR A 25 20.31 11.39 -0.34
CA TYR A 25 19.04 11.49 -1.07
C TYR A 25 17.87 11.80 -0.13
N GLN A 26 17.14 12.86 -0.44
CA GLN A 26 15.94 13.28 0.26
C GLN A 26 14.73 13.12 -0.68
N LEU A 27 13.67 12.48 -0.19
CA LEU A 27 12.40 12.42 -0.90
C LEU A 27 11.72 13.78 -0.81
N GLU A 28 11.33 14.36 -1.96
CA GLU A 28 10.69 15.69 -2.02
C GLU A 28 9.19 15.61 -2.32
N GLN A 29 8.76 14.65 -3.15
CA GLN A 29 7.37 14.52 -3.58
C GLN A 29 7.01 13.07 -3.91
N VAL A 30 5.75 12.70 -3.71
CA VAL A 30 5.20 11.39 -4.05
C VAL A 30 3.93 11.54 -4.87
N LEU A 31 3.82 10.78 -5.95
CA LEU A 31 2.58 10.58 -6.70
C LEU A 31 2.16 9.12 -6.57
N VAL A 32 0.94 8.89 -6.09
CA VAL A 32 0.37 7.54 -5.93
C VAL A 32 -0.76 7.35 -6.93
N MET A 33 -0.55 6.50 -7.93
CA MET A 33 -1.61 6.05 -8.81
C MET A 33 -2.28 4.80 -8.23
N SER A 34 -3.35 5.00 -7.47
CA SER A 34 -4.02 3.91 -6.75
C SER A 34 -5.16 3.28 -7.57
N ARG A 35 -5.31 1.96 -7.43
CA ARG A 35 -6.51 1.23 -7.85
C ARG A 35 -7.50 1.22 -6.68
N HIS A 36 -8.80 1.28 -6.97
CA HIS A 36 -9.82 1.04 -5.94
C HIS A 36 -9.60 -0.33 -5.25
N ASN A 37 -9.93 -0.42 -3.97
CA ASN A 37 -9.78 -1.65 -3.20
C ASN A 37 -10.94 -2.65 -3.49
N LEU A 38 -11.14 -3.63 -2.59
CA LEU A 38 -12.07 -4.75 -2.73
C LEU A 38 -13.49 -4.27 -2.98
N ARG A 39 -14.05 -4.73 -4.10
CA ARG A 39 -15.41 -4.40 -4.54
C ARG A 39 -16.20 -5.65 -4.87
N ALA A 40 -17.52 -5.53 -4.83
CA ALA A 40 -18.38 -6.54 -5.41
C ALA A 40 -18.11 -6.69 -6.93
N PRO A 41 -18.34 -7.87 -7.51
CA PRO A 41 -18.28 -8.10 -8.95
C PRO A 41 -19.17 -7.10 -9.72
N LEU A 42 -18.81 -6.83 -10.98
CA LEU A 42 -19.68 -6.08 -11.90
C LEU A 42 -20.80 -6.96 -12.48
N ALA A 43 -20.71 -8.28 -12.26
CA ALA A 43 -21.67 -9.25 -12.75
C ALA A 43 -23.00 -9.07 -12.00
N ASN A 44 -24.00 -8.58 -12.71
CA ASN A 44 -25.39 -8.53 -12.30
C ASN A 44 -26.19 -9.66 -12.96
N ASN A 45 -27.47 -9.79 -12.58
CA ASN A 45 -28.43 -10.70 -13.21
C ASN A 45 -28.51 -10.42 -14.71
N GLY A 46 -28.08 -11.39 -15.53
CA GLY A 46 -28.02 -11.27 -16.99
C GLY A 46 -26.61 -11.11 -17.58
N SER A 47 -25.58 -10.89 -16.76
CA SER A 47 -24.19 -10.80 -17.24
C SER A 47 -23.70 -12.12 -17.86
N VAL A 48 -22.70 -12.04 -18.75
CA VAL A 48 -22.00 -13.22 -19.30
C VAL A 48 -21.57 -14.17 -18.18
N LEU A 49 -21.08 -13.63 -17.07
CA LEU A 49 -20.65 -14.43 -15.91
C LEU A 49 -21.80 -15.27 -15.32
N ALA A 50 -23.00 -14.70 -15.23
CA ALA A 50 -24.19 -15.41 -14.75
C ALA A 50 -24.62 -16.55 -15.70
N GLN A 51 -24.35 -16.42 -16.99
CA GLN A 51 -24.67 -17.43 -18.01
C GLN A 51 -23.53 -18.45 -18.23
N SER A 52 -22.33 -18.18 -17.73
CA SER A 52 -21.13 -18.99 -18.01
C SER A 52 -21.07 -20.29 -17.21
N THR A 53 -21.96 -20.50 -16.24
CA THR A 53 -21.98 -21.69 -15.40
C THR A 53 -23.40 -21.98 -14.92
N PRO A 54 -23.79 -23.27 -14.78
CA PRO A 54 -25.07 -23.62 -14.16
C PRO A 54 -25.07 -23.47 -12.63
N LYS A 55 -23.92 -23.15 -12.01
CA LYS A 55 -23.80 -22.97 -10.55
C LYS A 55 -24.32 -21.60 -10.12
N ALA A 56 -24.91 -21.54 -8.92
CA ALA A 56 -25.24 -20.27 -8.28
C ALA A 56 -23.96 -19.53 -7.83
N TRP A 57 -23.87 -18.25 -8.16
CA TRP A 57 -22.78 -17.39 -7.67
C TRP A 57 -23.03 -16.98 -6.21
N PRO A 58 -21.98 -16.93 -5.36
CA PRO A 58 -22.09 -16.40 -4.02
C PRO A 58 -22.65 -14.97 -4.03
N GLN A 59 -23.58 -14.70 -3.13
CA GLN A 59 -24.15 -13.36 -2.97
C GLN A 59 -23.21 -12.47 -2.18
N TRP A 60 -23.14 -11.21 -2.59
CA TRP A 60 -22.42 -10.16 -1.88
C TRP A 60 -23.44 -9.32 -1.12
N ASP A 61 -23.09 -8.88 0.09
CA ASP A 61 -23.85 -7.91 0.89
C ASP A 61 -23.82 -6.49 0.30
N THR A 62 -22.88 -6.26 -0.62
CA THR A 62 -22.58 -4.99 -1.25
C THR A 62 -23.09 -5.00 -2.70
N PRO A 63 -23.81 -3.95 -3.16
CA PRO A 63 -24.25 -3.86 -4.55
C PRO A 63 -23.10 -3.94 -5.55
N GLY A 64 -23.40 -4.49 -6.73
CA GLY A 64 -22.42 -4.75 -7.79
C GLY A 64 -21.56 -3.54 -8.13
N GLY A 65 -20.24 -3.74 -8.17
CA GLY A 65 -19.27 -2.70 -8.52
C GLY A 65 -18.99 -1.65 -7.44
N LEU A 66 -19.67 -1.68 -6.29
CA LEU A 66 -19.38 -0.81 -5.15
C LEU A 66 -18.27 -1.39 -4.28
N LEU A 67 -17.57 -0.51 -3.56
CA LEU A 67 -16.57 -0.91 -2.57
C LEU A 67 -17.25 -1.62 -1.40
N THR A 68 -16.69 -2.73 -0.94
CA THR A 68 -17.23 -3.45 0.22
C THR A 68 -16.76 -2.83 1.52
N THR A 69 -17.46 -3.10 2.63
CA THR A 69 -17.01 -2.69 3.97
C THR A 69 -15.60 -3.17 4.28
N LYS A 70 -15.29 -4.44 3.94
CA LYS A 70 -13.93 -4.99 4.09
C LYS A 70 -12.92 -4.26 3.20
N GLY A 71 -13.31 -3.86 2.00
CA GLY A 71 -12.48 -3.03 1.12
C GLY A 71 -12.12 -1.69 1.74
N GLY A 72 -13.05 -1.06 2.45
CA GLY A 72 -12.78 0.14 3.25
C GLY A 72 -11.77 -0.12 4.37
N VAL A 73 -11.95 -1.18 5.16
CA VAL A 73 -11.02 -1.55 6.25
C VAL A 73 -9.60 -1.82 5.73
N LEU A 74 -9.48 -2.55 4.61
CA LEU A 74 -8.18 -2.79 3.98
C LEU A 74 -7.51 -1.48 3.53
N GLU A 75 -8.29 -0.53 3.03
CA GLU A 75 -7.78 0.76 2.60
C GLU A 75 -7.35 1.65 3.77
N VAL A 76 -8.00 1.55 4.93
CA VAL A 76 -7.54 2.19 6.17
C VAL A 76 -6.15 1.68 6.56
N TYR A 77 -5.89 0.37 6.46
CA TYR A 77 -4.55 -0.17 6.71
C TYR A 77 -3.50 0.35 5.71
N MET A 78 -3.89 0.50 4.44
CA MET A 78 -3.02 1.13 3.44
C MET A 78 -2.74 2.60 3.80
N GLY A 79 -3.75 3.36 4.22
CA GLY A 79 -3.61 4.73 4.68
C GLY A 79 -2.63 4.87 5.86
N HIS A 80 -2.75 4.00 6.87
CA HIS A 80 -1.81 3.94 8.00
C HIS A 80 -0.37 3.66 7.55
N TYR A 81 -0.19 2.69 6.66
CA TYR A 81 1.13 2.35 6.13
C TYR A 81 1.75 3.54 5.39
N PHE A 82 0.99 4.18 4.49
CA PHE A 82 1.47 5.35 3.76
C PHE A 82 1.77 6.52 4.70
N ASN A 83 0.95 6.74 5.74
CA ASN A 83 1.23 7.77 6.74
C ASN A 83 2.57 7.52 7.45
N ALA A 84 2.78 6.31 7.96
CA ALA A 84 4.02 5.94 8.65
C ALA A 84 5.23 6.04 7.73
N TRP A 85 5.13 5.53 6.49
CA TRP A 85 6.22 5.59 5.52
C TRP A 85 6.54 7.04 5.10
N LEU A 86 5.54 7.87 4.81
CA LEU A 86 5.75 9.26 4.43
C LEU A 86 6.32 10.11 5.59
N LYS A 87 5.96 9.81 6.84
CA LYS A 87 6.61 10.40 8.02
C LYS A 87 8.06 9.97 8.12
N GLN A 88 8.34 8.67 7.96
CA GLN A 88 9.71 8.16 7.99
C GLN A 88 10.59 8.77 6.88
N ALA A 89 10.01 8.98 5.70
CA ALA A 89 10.70 9.60 4.56
C ALA A 89 10.83 11.13 4.67
N GLY A 90 10.27 11.76 5.72
CA GLY A 90 10.33 13.20 5.94
C GLY A 90 9.35 14.04 5.11
N ILE A 91 8.38 13.41 4.43
CA ILE A 91 7.36 14.11 3.62
C ILE A 91 6.23 14.68 4.48
N LEU A 92 5.78 13.93 5.50
CA LEU A 92 4.73 14.37 6.42
C LEU A 92 5.33 14.69 7.80
N PRO A 93 4.73 15.64 8.55
CA PRO A 93 5.16 15.94 9.91
C PRO A 93 4.95 14.71 10.82
N GLN A 94 5.85 14.51 11.79
CA GLN A 94 5.76 13.38 12.72
C GLN A 94 4.47 13.42 13.55
N GLU A 95 4.04 14.63 13.92
CA GLU A 95 2.85 14.89 14.73
C GLU A 95 1.92 15.91 14.05
N GLY A 96 0.63 15.81 14.35
CA GLY A 96 -0.38 16.72 13.83
C GLY A 96 -0.74 16.49 12.36
N CYS A 97 -1.42 17.49 11.79
CA CYS A 97 -1.85 17.48 10.40
C CYS A 97 -0.74 17.98 9.47
N PRO A 98 -0.55 17.38 8.28
CA PRO A 98 0.16 18.00 7.16
C PRO A 98 -0.38 19.40 6.88
N ALA A 99 0.49 20.26 6.35
CA ALA A 99 0.15 21.60 5.92
C ALA A 99 -1.04 21.59 4.95
N ALA A 100 -1.80 22.69 4.93
CA ALA A 100 -2.83 22.87 3.91
C ALA A 100 -2.23 22.67 2.51
N ASP A 101 -2.97 22.00 1.65
CA ASP A 101 -2.63 21.74 0.25
C ASP A 101 -1.36 20.88 -0.01
N SER A 102 -0.65 20.41 1.02
CA SER A 102 0.49 19.49 0.84
C SER A 102 0.08 18.06 0.48
N VAL A 103 -1.19 17.70 0.72
CA VAL A 103 -1.78 16.42 0.32
C VAL A 103 -2.98 16.69 -0.56
N TYR A 104 -2.89 16.26 -1.81
CA TYR A 104 -3.97 16.34 -2.78
C TYR A 104 -4.46 14.94 -3.15
N VAL A 105 -5.77 14.71 -3.02
CA VAL A 105 -6.41 13.43 -3.33
C VAL A 105 -7.46 13.66 -4.40
N TYR A 106 -7.29 12.97 -5.53
CA TYR A 106 -8.23 12.96 -6.64
C TYR A 106 -8.74 11.55 -6.88
N ALA A 107 -10.06 11.43 -7.07
CA ALA A 107 -10.71 10.19 -7.47
C ALA A 107 -11.60 10.47 -8.68
N ASN A 108 -11.81 9.46 -9.53
CA ASN A 108 -12.86 9.55 -10.54
C ASN A 108 -14.25 9.57 -9.87
N SER A 109 -15.31 9.70 -10.67
CA SER A 109 -16.70 9.87 -10.20
C SER A 109 -17.43 8.60 -9.74
N LEU A 110 -16.80 7.43 -9.74
CA LEU A 110 -17.43 6.17 -9.33
C LEU A 110 -17.37 5.99 -7.81
N GLN A 111 -18.44 5.45 -7.21
CA GLN A 111 -18.48 5.26 -5.75
C GLN A 111 -17.26 4.51 -5.21
N ARG A 112 -16.81 3.45 -5.90
CA ARG A 112 -15.69 2.63 -5.42
C ARG A 112 -14.36 3.37 -5.35
N THR A 113 -14.11 4.33 -6.23
CA THR A 113 -12.86 5.10 -6.25
C THR A 113 -12.93 6.24 -5.23
N VAL A 114 -14.08 6.93 -5.14
CA VAL A 114 -14.32 7.96 -4.12
C VAL A 114 -14.26 7.36 -2.71
N ALA A 115 -14.90 6.22 -2.48
CA ALA A 115 -14.87 5.55 -1.18
C ALA A 115 -13.47 5.06 -0.82
N THR A 116 -12.72 4.47 -1.75
CA THR A 116 -11.30 4.12 -1.52
C THR A 116 -10.50 5.37 -1.13
N ALA A 117 -10.63 6.47 -1.86
CA ALA A 117 -9.93 7.71 -1.52
C ALA A 117 -10.29 8.23 -0.11
N GLN A 118 -11.56 8.12 0.30
CA GLN A 118 -12.02 8.53 1.62
C GLN A 118 -11.48 7.64 2.75
N PHE A 119 -11.34 6.32 2.52
CA PHE A 119 -10.76 5.40 3.51
C PHE A 119 -9.23 5.47 3.56
N LEU A 120 -8.57 5.72 2.43
CA LEU A 120 -7.13 5.98 2.38
C LEU A 120 -6.79 7.28 3.14
N TYR A 121 -7.62 8.31 2.93
CA TYR A 121 -7.44 9.65 3.46
C TYR A 121 -8.64 10.03 4.35
N GLN A 122 -8.71 9.44 5.53
CA GLN A 122 -9.83 9.66 6.45
C GLN A 122 -9.56 10.87 7.38
N ARG A 123 -10.01 12.06 6.97
CA ARG A 123 -9.86 13.32 7.76
C ARG A 123 -10.47 13.32 9.16
N ARG A 124 -11.40 12.39 9.44
CA ARG A 124 -12.26 12.41 10.64
C ARG A 124 -11.71 11.61 11.82
N VAL A 125 -10.64 10.86 11.58
CA VAL A 125 -9.69 10.49 12.63
C VAL A 125 -8.55 11.50 12.46
N PRO A 126 -7.96 12.11 13.50
CA PRO A 126 -6.83 13.03 13.37
C PRO A 126 -5.64 12.34 12.66
N TRP A 127 -5.71 12.24 11.33
CA TRP A 127 -4.85 11.42 10.47
C TRP A 127 -4.79 9.91 10.79
N LEU A 128 -5.69 9.43 11.66
CA LEU A 128 -5.58 8.29 12.58
C LEU A 128 -4.73 8.58 13.82
#